data_AF-A0A9D8Q0L8-F1
#
_entry.id   AF-A0A9D8Q0L8-F1
#
_cell.length_a   1.000
_cell.length_b   1.000
_cell.length_c   1.000
_cell.angle_alpha   90.00
_cell.angle_beta   90.00
_cell.angle_gamma   90.00
#
_symmetry.space_group_name_H-M   'P 1'
#
loop_
_entity.id
_entity.type
_entity.pdbx_description
1 polymer ?
#
loop_
_entity_poly.entity_id
_entity_poly.type
_entity_poly.pdbx_seq_one_letter_code
_entity_poly.pdbx_strand_id
1 'polypeptide(L)'
;MTETFAIEPPAFDPATGIARFGYRVNELRFTETLAFPPGGDAEAARSPAFLKLLSLAALVLGVSYYKLRAPTRIEVAFPLTARERAFALDVYENGLGEFYARNSLKRFGLIEIEAAEASGERPAPP
;
A
#
# COMPACT_ATOMS: atom_id res chain seq x y z
N MET A 1 -22.45 -0.67 -9.31
CA MET A 1 -21.04 -1.11 -9.28
C MET A 1 -20.50 -0.81 -7.89
N THR A 2 -19.85 -1.77 -7.25
CA THR A 2 -19.15 -1.52 -5.99
C THR A 2 -17.90 -0.69 -6.29
N GLU A 3 -17.73 0.42 -5.60
CA GLU A 3 -16.55 1.28 -5.74
C GLU A 3 -15.32 0.56 -5.16
N THR A 4 -14.18 0.65 -5.85
CA THR A 4 -12.94 -0.02 -5.43
C THR A 4 -11.79 0.98 -5.35
N PHE A 5 -10.92 0.78 -4.37
CA PHE A 5 -9.62 1.43 -4.28
C PHE A 5 -8.53 0.46 -4.72
N ALA A 6 -7.76 0.80 -5.75
CA ALA A 6 -6.66 -0.03 -6.22
C ALA A 6 -5.30 0.56 -5.83
N ILE A 7 -4.41 -0.30 -5.35
CA ILE A 7 -3.02 -0.02 -5.04
C ILE A 7 -2.16 -0.72 -6.08
N GLU A 8 -1.47 0.05 -6.90
CA GLU A 8 -0.62 -0.43 -7.99
C GLU A 8 0.77 -0.81 -7.46
N PRO A 9 1.56 -1.64 -8.19
CA PRO A 9 2.91 -1.98 -7.76
C PRO A 9 3.78 -0.72 -7.69
N PRO A 10 4.53 -0.51 -6.59
CA PRO A 10 5.45 0.61 -6.51
C PRO A 10 6.61 0.42 -7.49
N ALA A 11 7.13 1.53 -8.00
CA ALA A 11 8.32 1.56 -8.83
C ALA A 11 9.41 2.38 -8.14
N PHE A 12 10.66 1.95 -8.25
CA PHE A 12 11.81 2.71 -7.77
C PHE A 12 12.88 2.79 -8.85
N ASP A 13 13.37 4.00 -9.08
CA ASP A 13 14.48 4.26 -9.99
C ASP A 13 15.75 4.54 -9.18
N PRO A 14 16.72 3.60 -9.13
CA PRO A 14 17.94 3.76 -8.36
C PRO A 14 18.89 4.82 -8.93
N ALA A 15 18.76 5.19 -10.21
CA ALA A 15 19.61 6.22 -10.80
C ALA A 15 19.16 7.63 -10.35
N THR A 16 17.85 7.82 -10.18
CA THR A 16 17.28 9.11 -9.74
C THR A 16 16.93 9.16 -8.25
N GLY A 17 16.87 8.01 -7.57
CA GLY A 17 16.42 7.90 -6.19
C GLY A 17 14.92 8.16 -6.02
N ILE A 18 14.12 8.00 -7.07
CA ILE A 18 12.69 8.32 -7.05
C ILE A 18 11.85 7.05 -6.91
N ALA A 19 11.05 6.96 -5.84
CA ALA A 19 9.97 5.99 -5.69
C ALA A 19 8.63 6.57 -6.14
N ARG A 20 7.82 5.79 -6.84
CA ARG A 20 6.47 6.13 -7.29
C ARG A 20 5.48 5.09 -6.81
N PHE A 21 4.35 5.54 -6.29
CA PHE A 21 3.27 4.69 -5.79
C PHE A 21 1.97 5.08 -6.49
N GLY A 22 1.42 4.16 -7.28
CA GLY A 22 0.19 4.38 -8.05
C GLY A 22 -1.06 4.00 -7.26
N TYR A 23 -2.10 4.83 -7.35
CA TYR A 23 -3.40 4.58 -6.73
C TYR A 23 -4.54 4.92 -7.68
N ARG A 24 -5.66 4.20 -7.55
CA ARG A 24 -6.86 4.48 -8.34
C ARG A 24 -8.12 4.36 -7.49
N VAL A 25 -9.03 5.30 -7.67
CA VAL A 25 -10.39 5.27 -7.12
C VAL A 25 -11.35 5.49 -8.29
N ASN A 26 -12.08 4.45 -8.71
CA ASN A 26 -12.84 4.45 -9.96
C ASN A 26 -11.98 4.84 -11.17
N GLU A 27 -12.27 6.00 -11.77
CA GLU A 27 -11.55 6.57 -12.92
C GLU A 27 -10.41 7.52 -12.51
N LEU A 28 -10.38 7.96 -11.25
CA LEU A 28 -9.35 8.87 -10.75
C LEU A 28 -8.06 8.11 -10.50
N ARG A 29 -6.94 8.67 -10.98
CA ARG A 29 -5.60 8.10 -10.82
C ARG A 29 -4.71 9.08 -10.09
N PHE A 30 -3.90 8.57 -9.17
CA PHE A 30 -2.97 9.33 -8.36
C PHE A 30 -1.59 8.66 -8.39
N THR A 31 -0.54 9.47 -8.24
CA THR A 31 0.82 8.98 -8.07
C THR A 31 1.49 9.75 -6.95
N GLU A 32 1.79 9.07 -5.85
CA GLU A 32 2.66 9.58 -4.80
C GLU A 32 4.12 9.43 -5.24
N THR A 33 4.94 10.47 -5.06
CA THR A 33 6.35 10.44 -5.47
C THR A 33 7.24 10.79 -4.28
N LEU A 34 8.11 9.86 -3.89
CA LEU A 34 9.09 10.08 -2.82
C LEU A 34 10.49 10.14 -3.42
N ALA A 35 11.23 11.20 -3.11
CA ALA A 35 12.62 11.37 -3.48
C ALA A 35 13.52 10.97 -2.30
N PHE A 36 14.41 10.02 -2.53
CA PHE A 36 15.46 9.63 -1.59
C PHE A 36 16.67 10.55 -1.76
N PRO A 37 17.42 10.84 -0.68
CA PRO A 37 18.64 11.62 -0.78
C PRO A 37 19.69 10.92 -1.66
N PRO A 38 20.58 11.68 -2.31
CA PRO A 38 21.67 11.11 -3.10
C PRO A 38 22.64 10.31 -2.21
N GLY A 39 23.40 9.41 -2.82
CA GLY A 39 24.42 8.61 -2.13
C GLY A 39 23.87 7.34 -1.45
N GLY A 40 22.67 6.90 -1.81
CA GLY A 40 22.14 5.59 -1.40
C GLY A 40 22.93 4.43 -2.02
N ASP A 41 22.95 3.30 -1.31
CA ASP A 41 23.56 2.06 -1.78
C ASP A 41 22.69 1.41 -2.88
N ALA A 42 23.26 1.30 -4.08
CA ALA A 42 22.59 0.74 -5.24
C ALA A 42 22.28 -0.76 -5.12
N GLU A 43 23.10 -1.53 -4.39
CA GLU A 43 22.83 -2.95 -4.12
C GLU A 43 21.69 -3.09 -3.11
N ALA A 44 21.71 -2.29 -2.04
CA ALA A 44 20.60 -2.25 -1.08
C ALA A 44 19.27 -1.87 -1.75
N ALA A 45 19.28 -0.91 -2.69
CA ALA A 45 18.13 -0.52 -3.48
C ALA A 45 17.56 -1.62 -4.39
N ARG A 46 18.37 -2.62 -4.74
CA ARG A 46 17.93 -3.80 -5.51
C ARG A 46 17.54 -4.98 -4.63
N SER A 47 17.78 -4.88 -3.31
CA SER A 47 17.54 -5.98 -2.39
C SER A 47 16.05 -6.34 -2.28
N PRO A 48 15.71 -7.62 -2.08
CA PRO A 48 14.34 -8.03 -1.82
C PRO A 48 13.71 -7.31 -0.62
N ALA A 49 14.51 -7.01 0.41
CA ALA A 49 14.06 -6.29 1.59
C ALA A 49 13.60 -4.86 1.27
N PHE A 50 14.36 -4.13 0.45
CA PHE A 50 14.00 -2.77 0.03
C PHE A 50 12.76 -2.77 -0.87
N LEU A 51 12.70 -3.66 -1.86
CA LEU A 51 11.51 -3.80 -2.71
C LEU A 51 10.26 -4.17 -1.88
N LYS A 52 10.44 -5.00 -0.84
CA LYS A 52 9.37 -5.33 0.10
C LYS A 52 8.94 -4.13 0.93
N LEU A 53 9.89 -3.34 1.41
CA LEU A 53 9.62 -2.10 2.13
C LEU A 53 8.78 -1.14 1.27
N LEU A 54 9.10 -0.98 -0.02
CA LEU A 54 8.30 -0.17 -0.94
C LEU A 54 6.87 -0.69 -1.09
N SER A 55 6.69 -2.01 -1.16
CA SER A 55 5.36 -2.63 -1.24
C SER A 55 4.54 -2.34 0.03
N LEU A 56 5.16 -2.44 1.21
CA LEU A 56 4.53 -2.09 2.49
C LEU A 56 4.22 -0.59 2.59
N ALA A 57 5.14 0.25 2.12
CA ALA A 57 4.94 1.70 2.09
C ALA A 57 3.77 2.08 1.18
N ALA A 58 3.60 1.41 0.04
CA ALA A 58 2.45 1.61 -0.87
C ALA A 58 1.12 1.42 -0.14
N LEU A 59 1.02 0.39 0.71
CA LEU A 59 -0.18 0.10 1.52
C LEU A 59 -0.49 1.24 2.49
N VAL A 60 0.52 1.77 3.19
CA VAL A 60 0.35 2.82 4.20
C VAL A 60 0.08 4.18 3.56
N LEU A 61 0.85 4.56 2.54
CA LEU A 61 0.69 5.84 1.84
C LEU A 61 -0.67 5.93 1.12
N GLY A 62 -1.21 4.79 0.69
CA GLY A 62 -2.52 4.69 0.03
C GLY A 62 -3.68 5.23 0.88
N VAL A 63 -3.52 5.27 2.21
CA VAL A 63 -4.50 5.83 3.15
C VAL A 63 -4.96 7.24 2.76
N SER A 64 -4.04 8.10 2.35
CA SER A 64 -4.36 9.48 1.98
C SER A 64 -5.33 9.55 0.80
N TYR A 65 -5.17 8.66 -0.17
CA TYR A 65 -5.98 8.61 -1.39
C TYR A 65 -7.28 7.83 -1.19
N TYR A 66 -7.24 6.76 -0.40
CA TYR A 66 -8.41 5.99 0.01
C TYR A 66 -9.48 6.85 0.67
N LYS A 67 -9.07 7.80 1.53
CA LYS A 67 -9.98 8.71 2.26
C LYS A 67 -10.88 9.55 1.36
N LEU A 68 -10.57 9.69 0.06
CA LEU A 68 -11.41 10.42 -0.88
C LEU A 68 -12.82 9.83 -0.97
N ARG A 69 -12.95 8.50 -0.84
CA ARG A 69 -14.21 7.78 -1.01
C ARG A 69 -14.46 6.65 0.00
N ALA A 70 -13.39 6.14 0.60
CA ALA A 70 -13.41 5.06 1.58
C ALA A 70 -14.28 3.86 1.15
N PRO A 71 -13.99 3.23 -0.01
CA PRO A 71 -14.70 2.03 -0.45
C PRO A 71 -14.45 0.85 0.50
N THR A 72 -15.34 -0.13 0.50
CA THR A 72 -15.16 -1.35 1.31
C THR A 72 -14.25 -2.38 0.65
N ARG A 73 -13.92 -2.23 -0.64
CA ARG A 73 -13.05 -3.13 -1.39
C ARG A 73 -11.74 -2.44 -1.75
N ILE A 74 -10.62 -3.09 -1.44
CA ILE A 74 -9.27 -2.66 -1.77
C ILE A 74 -8.59 -3.74 -2.62
N GLU A 75 -8.19 -3.39 -3.84
CA GLU A 75 -7.44 -4.25 -4.75
C GLU A 75 -5.95 -3.94 -4.64
N VAL A 76 -5.11 -4.94 -4.42
CA VAL A 76 -3.65 -4.80 -4.36
C VAL A 76 -3.04 -5.62 -5.48
N ALA A 77 -2.35 -4.93 -6.40
CA ALA A 77 -1.81 -5.53 -7.63
C ALA A 77 -0.46 -6.23 -7.46
N PHE A 78 -0.07 -6.55 -6.22
CA PHE A 78 1.13 -7.31 -5.88
C PHE A 78 0.82 -8.32 -4.76
N PRO A 79 1.57 -9.43 -4.69
CA PRO A 79 1.24 -10.50 -3.77
C PRO A 79 1.53 -10.12 -2.31
N LEU A 80 0.63 -10.53 -1.42
CA LEU A 80 0.73 -10.31 0.03
C LEU A 80 0.83 -11.65 0.75
N THR A 81 1.68 -11.72 1.77
CA THR A 81 1.62 -12.80 2.76
C THR A 81 0.41 -12.59 3.68
N ALA A 82 -0.01 -13.63 4.41
CA ALA A 82 -1.09 -13.53 5.39
C ALA A 82 -0.85 -12.41 6.43
N ARG A 83 0.40 -12.22 6.86
CA ARG A 83 0.77 -11.17 7.82
C ARG A 83 0.65 -9.76 7.23
N GLU A 84 1.01 -9.60 5.96
CA GLU A 84 0.92 -8.29 5.28
C GLU A 84 -0.50 -7.93 4.94
N ARG A 85 -1.33 -8.93 4.57
CA ARG A 85 -2.78 -8.74 4.43
C ARG A 85 -3.40 -8.30 5.75
N ALA A 86 -3.05 -8.96 6.85
CA ALA A 86 -3.52 -8.56 8.18
C ALA A 86 -3.04 -7.16 8.58
N PHE A 87 -1.77 -6.82 8.30
CA PHE A 87 -1.24 -5.48 8.51
C PHE A 87 -1.99 -4.42 7.70
N ALA A 88 -2.23 -4.67 6.41
CA ALA A 88 -3.01 -3.77 5.57
C ALA A 88 -4.44 -3.59 6.11
N LEU A 89 -5.11 -4.69 6.49
CA LEU A 89 -6.44 -4.63 7.08
C LEU A 89 -6.46 -3.78 8.35
N ASP A 90 -5.48 -3.96 9.24
CA ASP A 90 -5.35 -3.17 10.46
C ASP A 90 -5.18 -1.66 10.17
N VAL A 91 -4.34 -1.31 9.19
CA VAL A 91 -4.16 0.09 8.75
C VAL A 91 -5.47 0.71 8.27
N TYR A 92 -6.21 0.02 7.39
CA TYR A 92 -7.42 0.56 6.79
C TYR A 92 -8.65 0.45 7.70
N GLU A 93 -8.72 -0.52 8.59
CA GLU A 93 -9.88 -0.74 9.45
C GLU A 93 -9.73 -0.03 10.80
N ASN A 94 -8.63 -0.29 11.51
CA ASN A 94 -8.38 0.26 12.85
C ASN A 94 -7.65 1.60 12.80
N GLY A 95 -6.65 1.73 11.92
CA GLY A 95 -5.86 2.95 11.77
C GLY A 95 -6.66 4.17 11.32
N LEU A 96 -7.86 3.96 10.78
CA LEU A 96 -8.76 5.01 10.28
C LEU A 96 -10.01 5.25 11.14
N GLY A 97 -10.05 4.72 12.37
CA GLY A 97 -11.20 4.84 13.27
C GLY A 97 -11.70 6.28 13.45
N GLU A 98 -10.81 7.23 13.72
CA GLU A 98 -11.21 8.64 13.87
C GLU A 98 -11.76 9.24 12.57
N PHE A 99 -11.15 8.92 11.42
CA PHE A 99 -11.64 9.35 10.12
C PHE A 99 -13.06 8.83 9.86
N TYR A 100 -13.32 7.55 10.17
CA TYR A 100 -14.65 6.98 10.03
C TYR A 100 -15.67 7.60 10.97
N ALA A 101 -15.31 7.81 12.24
CA ALA A 101 -16.18 8.44 13.22
C ALA A 101 -16.57 9.86 12.80
N ARG A 102 -15.58 10.68 12.39
CA ARG A 102 -15.81 12.07 11.97
C ARG A 102 -16.67 12.18 10.70
N ASN A 103 -16.61 11.19 9.81
CA ASN A 103 -17.34 11.18 8.55
C ASN A 103 -18.61 10.30 8.58
N SER A 104 -19.01 9.78 9.75
CA SER A 104 -20.17 8.89 9.91
C SER A 104 -20.15 7.66 8.99
N LEU A 105 -18.97 7.09 8.76
CA LEU A 105 -18.76 5.92 7.92
C LEU A 105 -18.74 4.64 8.76
N LYS A 106 -19.41 3.58 8.28
CA LYS A 106 -19.34 2.23 8.87
C LYS A 106 -18.40 1.38 8.03
N ARG A 107 -17.19 1.14 8.51
CA ARG A 107 -16.16 0.35 7.81
C ARG A 107 -15.56 -0.79 8.62
N PHE A 108 -15.71 -0.75 9.94
CA PHE A 108 -15.32 -1.84 10.82
C PHE A 108 -16.04 -3.14 10.45
N GLY A 109 -15.28 -4.22 10.25
CA GLY A 109 -15.71 -5.53 9.83
C GLY A 109 -16.15 -5.65 8.36
N LEU A 110 -15.95 -4.60 7.55
CA LEU A 110 -16.48 -4.52 6.18
C LEU A 110 -15.38 -4.32 5.13
N ILE A 111 -14.12 -4.13 5.52
CA ILE A 111 -13.02 -3.94 4.56
C ILE A 111 -12.57 -5.30 4.04
N GLU A 112 -12.62 -5.45 2.72
CA GLU A 112 -12.11 -6.61 2.00
C GLU A 112 -10.88 -6.21 1.19
N ILE A 113 -9.77 -6.93 1.43
CA ILE A 113 -8.53 -6.76 0.68
C ILE A 113 -8.39 -7.93 -0.29
N GLU A 114 -8.27 -7.64 -1.57
CA GLU A 114 -8.02 -8.60 -2.64
C GLU A 114 -6.58 -8.46 -3.12
N ALA A 115 -5.83 -9.55 -3.03
CA ALA A 115 -4.43 -9.61 -3.44
C ALA A 115 -4.07 -11.07 -3.72
N ALA A 116 -3.15 -11.31 -4.66
CA ALA A 116 -2.56 -12.64 -4.81
C ALA A 116 -1.85 -13.06 -3.51
N GLU A 117 -1.84 -14.35 -3.19
CA GLU A 117 -1.13 -14.85 -2.02
C GLU A 117 0.36 -15.05 -2.32
N ALA A 118 1.22 -14.52 -1.45
CA ALA A 118 2.64 -14.81 -1.47
C ALA A 118 2.94 -16.02 -0.57
N SER A 119 3.73 -16.97 -1.05
CA SER A 119 4.33 -18.00 -0.19
C SER A 119 5.29 -17.32 0.79
N GLY A 120 4.95 -17.35 2.08
CA GLY A 120 5.67 -16.59 3.10
C GLY A 120 7.03 -17.20 3.42
N GLU A 121 8.09 -16.70 2.80
CA GLU A 121 9.46 -16.93 3.27
C GLU A 121 9.89 -15.74 4.16
N ARG A 122 10.32 -16.06 5.38
CA ARG A 122 10.76 -15.08 6.36
C ARG A 122 12.05 -14.43 5.83
N PRO A 123 12.15 -13.09 5.74
CA PRO A 123 13.46 -12.47 5.50
C PRO A 123 14.40 -12.92 6.62
N ALA A 124 15.59 -13.39 6.26
CA ALA A 124 16.60 -13.78 7.24
C ALA A 124 16.82 -12.61 8.22
N PRO A 125 16.93 -12.86 9.54
CA PRO A 125 17.32 -11.82 10.48
C PRO A 125 18.69 -11.24 10.07
N PRO A 126 18.94 -9.94 10.35
CA PRO A 126 20.25 -9.34 10.15
C PRO A 126 21.33 -10.00 11.01
#